data_AF-A0A9P3ZH17-F1
#
_entry.id   AF-A0A9P3ZH17-F1
#
_cell.length_a   1.000
_cell.length_b   1.000
_cell.length_c   1.000
_cell.angle_alpha   90.00
_cell.angle_beta   90.00
_cell.angle_gamma   90.00
#
_symmetry.space_group_name_H-M   'P 1'
#
loop_
_entity.id
_entity.type
_entity.pdbx_description
1 polymer ?
#
loop_
_entity_poly.entity_id
_entity_poly.type
_entity_poly.pdbx_seq_one_letter_code
_entity_poly.pdbx_strand_id
1 'polypeptide(L)'
;HRVGADILCYMNGYKDPRMEKMFLANDVGDYVGIRIGIDVTSKSQAMSKYSNMIVASDTPYLWFNAAEATFLHAEYELRWGSAETAKTLYEQAVRLSFEERGASGADAYLVDATKKPAPYTDPLGNYSASARSEITVPWETATDGSDTEAVQERNLERIIVQKWIAIFPLGVEAWSEHRRTGYPKLLPVPTDKSGGSVNVEQGARRLPYPVEEYQQNNANLQAAIQTLGAEQQNGDRSGDVMGTRVWWDCKPYNK
;
A
#
# COMPACT_ATOMS: atom_id res chain seq x y z
N HIS A 1 12.41 4.39 13.24
CA HIS A 1 11.27 3.79 12.53
C HIS A 1 11.11 2.33 12.90
N ARG A 2 9.91 1.79 12.66
CA ARG A 2 9.54 0.38 12.73
C ARG A 2 8.62 0.07 11.55
N VAL A 3 8.46 -1.20 11.21
CA VAL A 3 7.59 -1.65 10.12
C VAL A 3 6.15 -1.28 10.45
N GLY A 4 5.39 -0.77 9.49
CA GLY A 4 3.97 -0.45 9.69
C GLY A 4 3.11 -1.70 9.87
N ALA A 5 2.04 -1.61 10.65
CA ALA A 5 1.10 -2.71 10.90
C ALA A 5 0.56 -3.33 9.61
N ASP A 6 0.21 -2.50 8.63
CA ASP A 6 -0.48 -2.89 7.40
C ASP A 6 0.24 -4.02 6.65
N ILE A 7 1.54 -3.86 6.36
CA ILE A 7 2.27 -4.85 5.54
C ILE A 7 2.39 -6.19 6.25
N LEU A 8 2.55 -6.16 7.58
CA LEU A 8 2.61 -7.37 8.38
C LEU A 8 1.23 -8.00 8.57
N CYS A 9 0.13 -7.24 8.56
CA CYS A 9 -1.22 -7.82 8.55
C CYS A 9 -1.47 -8.63 7.26
N TYR A 10 -1.14 -8.05 6.10
CA TYR A 10 -1.26 -8.75 4.82
C TYR A 10 -0.34 -9.98 4.77
N MET A 11 0.95 -9.81 5.04
CA MET A 11 1.94 -10.89 4.90
C MET A 11 1.78 -12.02 5.95
N ASN A 12 1.42 -11.71 7.21
CA ASN A 12 1.10 -12.76 8.19
C ASN A 12 -0.17 -13.54 7.84
N GLY A 13 -1.17 -12.83 7.31
CA GLY A 13 -2.41 -13.41 6.85
C GLY A 13 -2.18 -14.39 5.71
N TYR A 14 -1.38 -13.98 4.72
CA TYR A 14 -0.96 -14.82 3.59
C TYR A 14 0.07 -15.89 3.92
N LYS A 15 0.63 -15.89 5.15
CA LYS A 15 1.76 -16.76 5.50
C LYS A 15 2.92 -16.60 4.50
N ASP A 16 3.21 -15.36 4.15
CA ASP A 16 4.13 -14.99 3.08
C ASP A 16 5.58 -15.37 3.42
N PRO A 17 6.23 -16.27 2.65
CA PRO A 17 7.60 -16.69 2.90
C PRO A 17 8.65 -15.57 2.77
N ARG A 18 8.31 -14.43 2.16
CA ARG A 18 9.22 -13.28 2.04
C ARG A 18 9.43 -12.55 3.37
N MET A 19 8.56 -12.74 4.36
CA MET A 19 8.63 -12.00 5.64
C MET A 19 9.99 -12.12 6.33
N GLU A 20 10.55 -13.32 6.43
CA GLU A 20 11.85 -13.56 7.07
C GLU A 20 13.03 -12.96 6.30
N LYS A 21 12.83 -12.61 5.03
CA LYS A 21 13.83 -11.95 4.19
C LYS A 21 13.75 -10.43 4.28
N MET A 22 12.61 -9.90 4.76
CA MET A 22 12.30 -8.47 4.75
C MET A 22 12.31 -7.84 6.14
N PHE A 23 11.99 -8.62 7.18
CA PHE A 23 11.73 -8.10 8.53
C PHE A 23 12.45 -8.90 9.62
N LEU A 24 12.75 -8.21 10.71
CA LEU A 24 13.15 -8.79 11.98
C LEU A 24 11.92 -8.99 12.85
N ALA A 25 11.79 -10.17 13.45
CA ALA A 25 10.76 -10.44 14.46
C ALA A 25 10.95 -9.55 15.71
N ASN A 26 9.89 -9.42 16.50
CA ASN A 26 9.93 -8.73 17.80
C ASN A 26 10.60 -9.60 18.89
N ASP A 27 10.56 -9.13 20.13
CA ASP A 27 11.17 -9.79 21.30
C ASP A 27 10.61 -11.17 21.67
N VAL A 28 9.46 -11.57 21.10
CA VAL A 28 8.84 -12.89 21.32
C VAL A 28 8.82 -13.76 20.06
N GLY A 29 9.44 -13.30 18.96
CA GLY A 29 9.51 -14.05 17.71
C GLY A 29 8.36 -13.80 16.73
N ASP A 30 7.48 -12.85 17.02
CA ASP A 30 6.36 -12.49 16.14
C ASP A 30 6.72 -11.38 15.15
N TYR A 31 6.13 -11.42 13.96
CA TYR A 31 6.19 -10.33 13.00
C TYR A 31 5.03 -9.37 13.22
N VAL A 32 5.25 -8.28 13.97
CA VAL A 32 4.17 -7.31 14.25
C VAL A 32 4.62 -5.88 13.96
N GLY A 33 3.86 -5.18 13.13
CA GLY A 33 4.16 -3.79 12.78
C GLY A 33 3.54 -2.80 13.76
N ILE A 34 4.08 -1.59 13.82
CA ILE A 34 3.50 -0.51 14.62
C ILE A 34 2.32 0.10 13.87
N ARG A 35 1.21 0.36 14.57
CA ARG A 35 0.07 1.08 13.99
C ARG A 35 0.49 2.50 13.59
N ILE A 36 0.25 2.88 12.34
CA ILE A 36 0.59 4.22 11.84
C ILE A 36 -0.44 5.23 12.36
N GLY A 37 0.03 6.43 12.73
CA GLY A 37 -0.82 7.52 13.22
C GLY A 37 -1.15 7.46 14.72
N ILE A 38 -0.26 6.86 15.53
CA ILE A 38 -0.39 6.80 17.00
C ILE A 38 0.64 7.69 17.69
N ASP A 39 0.38 8.01 18.95
CA ASP A 39 1.37 8.62 19.84
C ASP A 39 2.27 7.53 20.45
N VAL A 40 3.53 7.49 20.01
CA VAL A 40 4.52 6.54 20.55
C VAL A 40 5.12 7.10 21.84
N THR A 41 4.71 6.54 22.98
CA THR A 41 5.10 7.03 24.32
C THR A 41 6.48 6.54 24.79
N SER A 42 6.99 5.43 24.23
CA SER A 42 8.29 4.87 24.60
C SER A 42 9.04 4.30 23.40
N LYS A 43 10.24 4.84 23.14
CA LYS A 43 11.15 4.34 22.11
C LYS A 43 11.60 2.91 22.41
N SER A 44 12.02 2.61 23.64
CA SER A 44 12.54 1.28 24.00
C SER A 44 11.46 0.21 23.87
N GLN A 45 10.24 0.50 24.32
CA GLN A 45 9.11 -0.42 24.18
C GLN A 45 8.76 -0.67 22.71
N ALA A 46 8.68 0.39 21.90
CA ALA A 46 8.43 0.25 20.47
C ALA A 46 9.56 -0.52 19.77
N MET A 47 10.80 -0.36 20.23
CA MET A 47 11.94 -1.09 19.69
C MET A 47 11.87 -2.59 19.95
N SER A 48 11.31 -3.01 21.09
CA SER A 48 11.18 -4.39 21.55
C SER A 48 9.95 -5.09 20.95
N LYS A 49 8.81 -4.38 20.91
CA LYS A 49 7.50 -4.98 20.61
C LYS A 49 7.12 -5.03 19.15
N TYR A 50 7.75 -4.20 18.31
CA TYR A 50 7.44 -4.13 16.89
C TYR A 50 8.65 -4.51 16.03
N SER A 51 8.36 -5.19 14.93
CA SER A 51 9.31 -5.61 13.91
C SER A 51 10.03 -4.44 13.25
N ASN A 52 11.27 -4.69 12.87
CA ASN A 52 12.09 -3.75 12.11
C ASN A 52 12.34 -4.28 10.70
N MET A 53 12.74 -3.40 9.79
CA MET A 53 13.19 -3.80 8.46
C MET A 53 14.58 -4.44 8.54
N ILE A 54 14.81 -5.51 7.78
CA ILE A 54 16.17 -6.01 7.54
C ILE A 54 16.86 -5.02 6.60
N VAL A 55 17.87 -4.34 7.11
CA VAL A 55 18.69 -3.39 6.36
C VAL A 55 20.06 -3.27 7.05
N ALA A 56 21.10 -3.13 6.24
CA ALA A 56 22.48 -2.88 6.67
C ALA A 56 23.02 -1.63 5.96
N SER A 57 24.19 -1.14 6.40
CA SER A 57 24.81 0.06 5.84
C SER A 57 25.21 -0.08 4.36
N ASP A 58 25.33 -1.30 3.87
CA ASP A 58 25.68 -1.67 2.49
C ASP A 58 24.46 -2.15 1.67
N THR A 59 23.25 -2.13 2.24
CA THR A 59 22.04 -2.49 1.50
C THR A 59 21.81 -1.47 0.37
N PRO A 60 21.68 -1.92 -0.89
CA PRO A 60 21.45 -1.01 -2.01
C PRO A 60 20.07 -0.35 -1.94
N TYR A 61 19.96 0.84 -2.52
CA TYR A 61 18.66 1.49 -2.69
C TYR A 61 17.93 0.87 -3.87
N LEU A 62 16.79 0.24 -3.59
CA LEU A 62 15.85 -0.16 -4.63
C LEU A 62 15.26 1.11 -5.26
N TRP A 63 15.31 1.22 -6.58
CA TRP A 63 14.66 2.32 -7.34
C TRP A 63 13.46 1.81 -8.14
N PHE A 64 13.61 0.64 -8.77
CA PHE A 64 12.61 -0.02 -9.58
C PHE A 64 13.04 -1.49 -9.75
N ASN A 65 12.12 -2.46 -9.68
CA ASN A 65 12.45 -3.88 -9.89
C ASN A 65 11.66 -4.51 -11.02
N ALA A 66 12.10 -5.71 -11.43
CA ALA A 66 11.46 -6.48 -12.49
C ALA A 66 10.00 -6.82 -12.13
N ALA A 67 9.72 -7.15 -10.86
CA ALA A 67 8.37 -7.44 -10.39
C ALA A 67 7.43 -6.24 -10.62
N GLU A 68 7.87 -5.03 -10.30
CA GLU A 68 7.11 -3.80 -10.53
C GLU A 68 6.79 -3.59 -12.02
N ALA A 69 7.79 -3.73 -12.90
CA ALA A 69 7.59 -3.64 -14.35
C ALA A 69 6.54 -4.63 -14.85
N THR A 70 6.61 -5.88 -14.37
CA THR A 70 5.68 -6.94 -14.76
C THR A 70 4.28 -6.71 -14.18
N PHE A 71 4.14 -6.20 -12.95
CA PHE A 71 2.84 -5.82 -12.39
C PHE A 71 2.19 -4.66 -13.15
N LEU A 72 2.98 -3.66 -13.58
CA LEU A 72 2.47 -2.57 -14.43
C LEU A 72 1.93 -3.11 -15.76
N HIS A 73 2.63 -4.08 -16.37
CA HIS A 73 2.14 -4.74 -17.58
C HIS A 73 0.90 -5.60 -17.30
N ALA A 74 0.85 -6.33 -16.18
CA ALA A 74 -0.33 -7.07 -15.78
C ALA A 74 -1.56 -6.16 -15.62
N GLU A 75 -1.40 -4.96 -15.02
CA GLU A 75 -2.46 -3.98 -14.90
C GLU A 75 -2.91 -3.45 -16.28
N TYR A 76 -1.97 -3.19 -17.18
CA TYR A 76 -2.30 -2.79 -18.56
C TYR A 76 -3.17 -3.84 -19.25
N GLU A 77 -2.76 -5.11 -19.21
CA GLU A 77 -3.51 -6.21 -19.82
C GLU A 77 -4.88 -6.39 -19.17
N LEU A 78 -4.98 -6.22 -17.84
CA LEU A 78 -6.25 -6.27 -17.12
C LEU A 78 -7.21 -5.18 -17.60
N ARG A 79 -6.72 -3.98 -17.94
CA ARG A 79 -7.55 -2.83 -18.32
C ARG A 79 -7.92 -2.81 -19.79
N TRP A 80 -6.99 -3.16 -20.66
CA TRP A 80 -7.10 -2.90 -22.10
C TRP A 80 -6.69 -4.07 -22.99
N GLY A 81 -6.16 -5.14 -22.40
CA GLY A 81 -5.61 -6.27 -23.12
C GLY A 81 -6.32 -7.57 -22.79
N SER A 82 -5.54 -8.63 -22.63
CA SER A 82 -6.04 -9.98 -22.40
C SER A 82 -6.04 -10.32 -20.91
N ALA A 83 -7.20 -10.73 -20.38
CA ALA A 83 -7.31 -11.23 -19.01
C ALA A 83 -6.42 -12.46 -18.75
N GLU A 84 -6.18 -13.29 -19.76
CA GLU A 84 -5.28 -14.45 -19.66
C GLU A 84 -3.81 -14.01 -19.56
N THR A 85 -3.42 -13.01 -20.36
CA THR A 85 -2.08 -12.41 -20.30
C THR A 85 -1.88 -11.69 -18.96
N ALA A 86 -2.88 -10.96 -18.48
CA ALA A 86 -2.86 -10.29 -17.18
C ALA A 86 -2.60 -11.29 -16.04
N LYS A 87 -3.30 -12.42 -16.04
CA LYS A 87 -3.08 -13.52 -15.09
C LYS A 87 -1.64 -14.02 -15.15
N THR A 88 -1.15 -14.32 -16.35
CA THR A 88 0.20 -14.87 -16.56
C THR A 88 1.27 -13.91 -16.03
N LEU A 89 1.14 -12.62 -16.35
CA LEU A 89 2.05 -11.57 -15.88
C LEU A 89 1.96 -11.36 -14.37
N TYR A 90 0.75 -11.37 -13.79
CA TYR A 90 0.56 -11.29 -12.34
C TYR A 90 1.32 -12.40 -11.61
N GLU A 91 1.13 -13.64 -12.05
CA GLU A 91 1.81 -14.79 -11.44
C GLU A 91 3.32 -14.74 -11.65
N GLN A 92 3.79 -14.30 -12.82
CA GLN A 92 5.21 -14.09 -13.11
C GLN A 92 5.81 -13.00 -12.19
N ALA A 93 5.12 -11.88 -11.99
CA ALA A 93 5.57 -10.79 -11.15
C ALA A 93 5.71 -11.21 -9.67
N VAL A 94 4.79 -12.04 -9.16
CA VAL A 94 4.92 -12.64 -7.83
C VAL A 94 6.16 -13.53 -7.76
N ARG A 95 6.41 -14.39 -8.76
CA ARG A 95 7.61 -15.24 -8.81
C ARG A 95 8.89 -14.42 -8.82
N LEU A 96 8.95 -13.35 -9.63
CA LEU A 96 10.08 -12.41 -9.66
C LEU A 96 10.32 -11.75 -8.30
N SER A 97 9.26 -11.37 -7.60
CA SER A 97 9.39 -10.82 -6.24
C SER A 97 9.95 -11.83 -5.24
N PHE A 98 9.55 -13.11 -5.32
CA PHE A 98 10.11 -14.16 -4.48
C PHE A 98 11.59 -14.39 -4.79
N GLU A 99 11.95 -14.44 -6.08
CA GLU A 99 13.32 -14.58 -6.55
C GLU A 99 14.22 -13.44 -6.04
N GLU A 100 13.79 -12.18 -6.22
CA GLU A 100 14.52 -11.00 -5.75
C GLU A 100 14.80 -11.04 -4.24
N ARG A 101 13.84 -11.55 -3.45
CA ARG A 101 13.98 -11.68 -1.99
C ARG A 101 14.73 -12.94 -1.55
N GLY A 102 15.05 -13.85 -2.47
CA GLY A 102 15.60 -15.17 -2.13
C GLY A 102 14.63 -16.04 -1.33
N ALA A 103 13.32 -15.87 -1.54
CA ALA A 103 12.26 -16.67 -0.92
C ALA A 103 11.84 -17.81 -1.85
N SER A 104 11.41 -18.93 -1.27
CA SER A 104 10.90 -20.09 -2.00
C SER A 104 9.38 -20.23 -1.84
N GLY A 105 8.76 -21.09 -2.63
CA GLY A 105 7.34 -21.44 -2.47
C GLY A 105 6.33 -20.54 -3.20
N ALA A 106 6.79 -19.75 -4.18
CA ALA A 106 5.92 -18.86 -4.97
C ALA A 106 4.73 -19.58 -5.62
N ASP A 107 4.93 -20.77 -6.18
CA ASP A 107 3.85 -21.52 -6.85
C ASP A 107 2.76 -21.99 -5.87
N ALA A 108 3.15 -22.45 -4.68
CA ALA A 108 2.20 -22.83 -3.64
C ALA A 108 1.43 -21.60 -3.10
N TYR A 109 2.14 -20.48 -2.95
CA TYR A 109 1.56 -19.20 -2.54
C TYR A 109 0.52 -18.68 -3.55
N LEU A 110 0.78 -18.83 -4.85
CA LEU A 110 -0.09 -18.37 -5.94
C LEU A 110 -1.40 -19.15 -6.09
N VAL A 111 -1.52 -20.34 -5.47
CA VAL A 111 -2.72 -21.19 -5.56
C VAL A 111 -3.47 -21.31 -4.23
N ASP A 112 -2.99 -20.70 -3.14
CA ASP A 112 -3.66 -20.75 -1.84
C ASP A 112 -4.85 -19.78 -1.78
N ALA A 113 -6.05 -20.30 -2.06
CA ALA A 113 -7.29 -19.52 -2.04
C ALA A 113 -7.88 -19.35 -0.62
N THR A 114 -7.22 -19.86 0.43
CA THR A 114 -7.76 -19.84 1.80
C THR A 114 -7.22 -18.69 2.63
N LYS A 115 -6.02 -18.18 2.31
CA LYS A 115 -5.35 -17.16 3.10
C LYS A 115 -5.80 -15.76 2.71
N LYS A 116 -6.02 -14.95 3.74
CA LYS A 116 -6.50 -13.57 3.65
C LYS A 116 -5.69 -12.69 4.60
N PRO A 117 -5.66 -11.36 4.40
CA PRO A 117 -5.04 -10.43 5.34
C PRO A 117 -5.57 -10.65 6.76
N ALA A 118 -4.66 -10.66 7.74
CA ALA A 118 -5.02 -10.87 9.13
C ALA A 118 -5.54 -9.56 9.78
N PRO A 119 -6.39 -9.65 10.83
CA PRO A 119 -6.65 -8.50 11.69
C PRO A 119 -5.35 -8.07 12.39
N TYR A 120 -5.27 -6.79 12.74
CA TYR A 120 -4.16 -6.25 13.51
C TYR A 120 -4.39 -6.46 15.00
N THR A 121 -3.49 -7.21 15.65
CA THR A 121 -3.43 -7.31 17.11
C THR A 121 -2.22 -6.54 17.61
N ASP A 122 -2.47 -5.45 18.33
CA ASP A 122 -1.40 -4.65 18.92
C ASP A 122 -0.80 -5.39 20.13
N PRO A 123 0.52 -5.65 20.18
CA PRO A 123 1.17 -6.28 21.33
C PRO A 123 1.06 -5.45 22.61
N LEU A 124 0.75 -4.16 22.51
CA LEU A 124 0.45 -3.29 23.66
C LEU A 124 -1.04 -3.19 23.98
N GLY A 125 -1.91 -3.77 23.15
CA GLY A 125 -3.35 -3.83 23.36
C GLY A 125 -4.13 -2.55 23.12
N ASN A 126 -3.50 -1.47 22.63
CA ASN A 126 -4.13 -0.15 22.55
C ASN A 126 -4.82 0.12 21.21
N TYR A 127 -4.29 -0.44 20.12
CA TYR A 127 -4.66 -0.04 18.75
C TYR A 127 -5.02 -1.20 17.81
N SER A 128 -5.46 -2.33 18.36
CA SER A 128 -5.94 -3.48 17.57
C SER A 128 -7.10 -3.10 16.64
N ALA A 129 -7.20 -3.75 15.49
CA ALA A 129 -8.25 -3.47 14.50
C ALA A 129 -8.55 -4.67 13.60
N SER A 130 -9.75 -4.69 13.02
CA SER A 130 -10.16 -5.69 12.03
C SER A 130 -9.34 -5.61 10.74
N ALA A 131 -9.29 -6.71 10.00
CA ALA A 131 -8.71 -6.73 8.66
C ALA A 131 -9.45 -5.76 7.74
N ARG A 132 -8.73 -5.12 6.81
CA ARG A 132 -9.27 -4.13 5.88
C ARG A 132 -9.61 -4.69 4.50
N SER A 133 -9.16 -5.90 4.22
CA SER A 133 -9.42 -6.59 2.96
C SER A 133 -9.57 -8.08 3.19
N GLU A 134 -10.38 -8.69 2.34
CA GLU A 134 -10.62 -10.14 2.25
C GLU A 134 -9.90 -10.75 1.04
N ILE A 135 -9.09 -9.96 0.32
CA ILE A 135 -8.52 -10.34 -0.96
C ILE A 135 -7.52 -11.50 -0.80
N THR A 136 -7.72 -12.56 -1.58
CA THR A 136 -6.85 -13.73 -1.63
C THR A 136 -5.79 -13.57 -2.73
N VAL A 137 -4.68 -14.31 -2.61
CA VAL A 137 -3.57 -14.25 -3.58
C VAL A 137 -3.94 -14.79 -4.97
N PRO A 138 -4.63 -15.94 -5.12
CA PRO A 138 -4.82 -16.52 -6.44
C PRO A 138 -5.68 -15.64 -7.35
N TRP A 139 -5.31 -15.61 -8.63
CA TRP A 139 -6.07 -14.90 -9.66
C TRP A 139 -7.50 -15.44 -9.78
N GLU A 140 -8.46 -14.54 -9.97
CA GLU A 140 -9.86 -14.90 -10.18
C GLU A 140 -10.21 -14.85 -11.68
N THR A 141 -10.57 -15.99 -12.25
CA THR A 141 -11.05 -16.04 -13.64
C THR A 141 -12.55 -15.78 -13.67
N ALA A 142 -13.00 -14.79 -14.45
CA ALA A 142 -14.42 -14.58 -14.69
C ALA A 142 -15.03 -15.79 -15.41
N THR A 143 -16.16 -16.28 -14.91
CA THR A 143 -16.94 -17.36 -15.54
C THR A 143 -18.26 -16.81 -16.09
N ASP A 144 -18.96 -17.60 -16.90
CA ASP A 144 -20.31 -17.24 -17.36
C ASP A 144 -21.21 -16.87 -16.17
N GLY A 145 -21.84 -15.70 -16.26
CA GLY A 145 -22.68 -15.15 -15.20
C GLY A 145 -21.95 -14.39 -14.08
N SER A 146 -20.62 -14.26 -14.14
CA SER A 146 -19.86 -13.41 -13.23
C SER A 146 -20.13 -11.93 -13.50
N ASP A 147 -20.07 -11.12 -12.44
CA ASP A 147 -19.91 -9.66 -12.57
C ASP A 147 -18.46 -9.38 -12.98
N THR A 148 -18.22 -9.25 -14.29
CA THR A 148 -16.89 -9.06 -14.86
C THR A 148 -16.19 -7.81 -14.35
N GLU A 149 -16.92 -6.72 -14.11
CA GLU A 149 -16.34 -5.49 -13.57
C GLU A 149 -15.88 -5.69 -12.13
N ALA A 150 -16.69 -6.36 -11.31
CA ALA A 150 -16.31 -6.68 -9.93
C ALA A 150 -15.13 -7.66 -9.87
N VAL A 151 -15.04 -8.63 -10.78
CA VAL A 151 -13.88 -9.54 -10.91
C VAL A 151 -12.63 -8.75 -11.31
N GLN A 152 -12.76 -7.86 -12.30
CA GLN A 152 -11.67 -7.00 -12.76
C GLN A 152 -11.14 -6.11 -11.63
N GLU A 153 -12.04 -5.51 -10.84
CA GLU A 153 -11.68 -4.67 -9.69
C GLU A 153 -11.00 -5.48 -8.57
N ARG A 154 -11.46 -6.70 -8.27
CA ARG A 154 -10.76 -7.60 -7.33
C ARG A 154 -9.39 -8.02 -7.84
N ASN A 155 -9.24 -8.27 -9.14
CA ASN A 155 -7.92 -8.57 -9.72
C ASN A 155 -7.00 -7.34 -9.75
N LEU A 156 -7.53 -6.13 -9.90
CA LEU A 156 -6.76 -4.91 -9.69
C LEU A 156 -6.27 -4.82 -8.24
N GLU A 157 -7.13 -5.12 -7.25
CA GLU A 157 -6.70 -5.20 -5.84
C GLU A 157 -5.57 -6.21 -5.66
N ARG A 158 -5.65 -7.41 -6.26
CA ARG A 158 -4.57 -8.42 -6.20
C ARG A 158 -3.25 -7.91 -6.78
N ILE A 159 -3.29 -7.33 -7.98
CA ILE A 159 -2.11 -6.77 -8.65
C ILE A 159 -1.45 -5.74 -7.75
N ILE A 160 -2.20 -4.76 -7.26
CA ILE A 160 -1.64 -3.65 -6.48
C ILE A 160 -1.18 -4.11 -5.10
N VAL A 161 -1.88 -5.04 -4.43
CA VAL A 161 -1.45 -5.61 -3.15
C VAL A 161 -0.12 -6.36 -3.31
N GLN A 162 0.02 -7.21 -4.34
CA GLN A 162 1.28 -7.92 -4.55
C GLN A 162 2.40 -7.00 -5.05
N LYS A 163 2.09 -6.01 -5.89
CA LYS A 163 3.06 -4.96 -6.28
C LYS A 163 3.56 -4.22 -5.06
N TRP A 164 2.67 -3.80 -4.17
CA TRP A 164 3.00 -3.10 -2.93
C TRP A 164 3.92 -3.90 -2.01
N ILE A 165 3.71 -5.22 -1.89
CA ILE A 165 4.63 -6.11 -1.15
C ILE A 165 5.99 -6.18 -1.87
N ALA A 166 6.00 -6.33 -3.21
CA ALA A 166 7.21 -6.48 -3.99
C ALA A 166 8.12 -5.25 -3.97
N ILE A 167 7.54 -4.05 -3.98
CA ILE A 167 8.29 -2.78 -4.04
C ILE A 167 8.80 -2.28 -2.69
N PHE A 168 8.46 -2.93 -1.57
CA PHE A 168 8.94 -2.49 -0.25
C PHE A 168 10.48 -2.38 -0.22
N PRO A 169 11.10 -1.26 0.22
CA PRO A 169 10.51 -0.16 0.98
C PRO A 169 10.22 1.13 0.17
N LEU A 170 9.90 1.05 -1.12
CA LEU A 170 9.56 2.21 -1.98
C LEU A 170 8.24 2.90 -1.56
N GLY A 171 8.29 3.66 -0.46
CA GLY A 171 7.09 4.26 0.15
C GLY A 171 6.38 5.31 -0.70
N VAL A 172 7.11 6.08 -1.52
CA VAL A 172 6.51 7.11 -2.39
C VAL A 172 5.76 6.48 -3.57
N GLU A 173 6.32 5.43 -4.18
CA GLU A 173 5.65 4.64 -5.21
C GLU A 173 4.41 3.96 -4.62
N ALA A 174 4.57 3.25 -3.51
CA ALA A 174 3.47 2.63 -2.77
C ALA A 174 2.32 3.61 -2.44
N TRP A 175 2.65 4.81 -1.96
CA TRP A 175 1.64 5.83 -1.64
C TRP A 175 0.98 6.41 -2.88
N SER A 176 1.71 6.53 -4.00
CA SER A 176 1.15 7.01 -5.26
C SER A 176 0.15 6.01 -5.84
N GLU A 177 0.49 4.72 -5.82
CA GLU A 177 -0.38 3.64 -6.27
C GLU A 177 -1.62 3.47 -5.38
N HIS A 178 -1.46 3.61 -4.07
CA HIS A 178 -2.58 3.64 -3.14
C HIS A 178 -3.54 4.80 -3.42
N ARG A 179 -3.04 6.01 -3.67
CA ARG A 179 -3.89 7.14 -4.06
C ARG A 179 -4.58 6.89 -5.40
N ARG A 180 -3.86 6.37 -6.40
CA ARG A 180 -4.37 6.16 -7.76
C ARG A 180 -5.47 5.10 -7.83
N THR A 181 -5.32 4.04 -7.05
CA THR A 181 -6.15 2.83 -7.17
C THR A 181 -7.06 2.57 -5.98
N GLY A 182 -6.74 3.13 -4.82
CA GLY A 182 -7.33 2.81 -3.52
C GLY A 182 -6.74 1.57 -2.85
N TYR A 183 -5.71 0.93 -3.43
CA TYR A 183 -5.13 -0.33 -2.96
C TYR A 183 -3.64 -0.22 -2.59
N PRO A 184 -3.16 -1.00 -1.61
CA PRO A 184 -3.92 -1.87 -0.72
C PRO A 184 -4.88 -1.07 0.17
N LYS A 185 -5.88 -1.75 0.76
CA LYS A 185 -6.77 -1.15 1.75
C LYS A 185 -6.01 -1.04 3.07
N LEU A 186 -5.62 0.18 3.42
CA LEU A 186 -4.85 0.46 4.63
C LEU A 186 -5.74 0.68 5.85
N LEU A 187 -5.15 0.47 7.01
CA LEU A 187 -5.73 0.79 8.29
C LEU A 187 -5.83 2.32 8.44
N PRO A 188 -7.02 2.87 8.75
CA PRO A 188 -7.14 4.30 9.01
C PRO A 188 -6.34 4.68 10.26
N VAL A 189 -5.89 5.94 10.31
CA VAL A 189 -5.23 6.46 11.51
C VAL A 189 -6.23 6.47 12.67
N PRO A 190 -5.85 6.02 13.88
CA PRO A 190 -6.77 5.95 15.00
C PRO A 190 -7.08 7.33 15.61
N THR A 191 -6.26 8.34 15.32
CA THR A 191 -6.47 9.70 15.80
C THR A 191 -6.18 10.69 14.69
N ASP A 192 -7.18 11.49 14.33
CA ASP A 192 -7.02 12.57 13.38
C ASP A 192 -6.46 13.82 14.08
N LYS A 193 -5.25 14.22 13.69
CA LYS A 193 -4.61 15.48 14.12
C LYS A 193 -4.47 16.48 12.97
N SER A 194 -5.13 16.23 11.83
CA SER A 194 -5.00 17.06 10.63
C SER A 194 -5.83 18.34 10.69
N GLY A 195 -6.71 18.49 11.69
CA GLY A 195 -7.61 19.63 11.82
C GLY A 195 -8.67 19.68 10.71
N GLY A 196 -9.08 18.52 10.19
CA GLY A 196 -10.06 18.41 9.10
C GLY A 196 -9.49 18.56 7.69
N SER A 197 -8.18 18.80 7.56
CA SER A 197 -7.49 18.91 6.26
C SER A 197 -7.47 17.61 5.45
N VAL A 198 -7.74 16.47 6.09
CA VAL A 198 -7.72 15.12 5.52
C VAL A 198 -9.06 14.43 5.81
N ASN A 199 -9.49 13.56 4.90
CA ASN A 199 -10.51 12.56 5.19
C ASN A 199 -9.80 11.30 5.70
N VAL A 200 -9.99 10.90 6.95
CA VAL A 200 -9.23 9.81 7.60
C VAL A 200 -9.36 8.47 6.88
N GLU A 201 -10.55 8.16 6.34
CA GLU A 201 -10.76 6.91 5.60
C GLU A 201 -9.97 6.87 4.29
N GLN A 202 -9.68 8.04 3.73
CA GLN A 202 -8.91 8.17 2.50
C GLN A 202 -7.43 8.38 2.81
N GLY A 203 -7.08 9.05 3.90
CA GLY A 203 -5.71 9.42 4.25
C GLY A 203 -5.19 10.61 3.44
N ALA A 204 -3.92 10.98 3.68
CA ALA A 204 -3.28 12.11 2.98
C ALA A 204 -3.20 11.84 1.46
N ARG A 205 -3.61 12.81 0.64
CA ARG A 205 -3.62 12.76 -0.83
C ARG A 205 -2.45 13.51 -1.46
N ARG A 206 -1.80 14.40 -0.72
CA ARG A 206 -0.55 15.09 -1.08
C ARG A 206 0.12 15.69 0.15
N LEU A 207 1.30 16.26 -0.03
CA LEU A 207 1.90 17.18 0.93
C LEU A 207 1.52 18.62 0.58
N PRO A 208 1.29 19.50 1.56
CA PRO A 208 1.12 20.93 1.31
C PRO A 208 2.40 21.54 0.77
N TYR A 209 2.31 22.70 0.12
CA TYR A 209 3.50 23.43 -0.30
C TYR A 209 4.31 23.90 0.91
N PRO A 210 5.64 24.03 0.78
CA PRO A 210 6.50 24.56 1.85
C PRO A 210 6.10 25.99 2.25
N VAL A 211 6.33 26.34 3.51
CA VAL A 211 6.01 27.69 4.03
C VAL A 211 6.83 28.78 3.34
N GLU A 212 8.02 28.44 2.84
CA GLU A 212 8.91 29.33 2.10
C GLU A 212 8.26 29.83 0.80
N GLU A 213 7.47 29.00 0.11
CA GLU A 213 6.76 29.39 -1.12
C GLU A 213 5.74 30.50 -0.84
N TYR A 214 5.09 30.47 0.32
CA TYR A 214 4.15 31.51 0.75
C TYR A 214 4.82 32.85 1.00
N GLN A 215 6.08 32.85 1.43
CA GLN A 215 6.83 34.04 1.80
C GLN A 215 7.64 34.62 0.64
N GLN A 216 8.25 33.75 -0.17
CA GLN A 216 9.25 34.12 -1.16
C GLN A 216 8.74 34.04 -2.61
N ASN A 217 7.65 33.30 -2.85
CA ASN A 217 7.14 33.02 -4.19
C ASN A 217 5.61 33.10 -4.28
N ASN A 218 4.99 33.95 -3.46
CA ASN A 218 3.54 33.92 -3.20
C ASN A 218 2.69 34.01 -4.47
N ALA A 219 3.03 34.88 -5.42
CA ALA A 219 2.26 35.06 -6.65
C ALA A 219 2.19 33.77 -7.49
N ASN A 220 3.33 33.07 -7.66
CA ASN A 220 3.37 31.81 -8.40
C ASN A 220 2.70 30.68 -7.61
N LEU A 221 2.85 30.67 -6.28
CA LEU A 221 2.15 29.73 -5.41
C LEU A 221 0.63 29.87 -5.53
N GLN A 222 0.07 31.09 -5.50
CA GLN A 222 -1.37 31.29 -5.64
C GLN A 222 -1.87 30.80 -7.01
N ALA A 223 -1.10 31.00 -8.09
CA ALA A 223 -1.42 30.43 -9.39
C ALA A 223 -1.41 28.89 -9.36
N ALA A 224 -0.39 28.28 -8.74
CA ALA A 224 -0.32 26.82 -8.60
C ALA A 224 -1.47 26.23 -7.78
N ILE A 225 -1.92 26.91 -6.71
CA ILE A 225 -3.07 26.49 -5.91
C ILE A 225 -4.37 26.55 -6.73
N GLN A 226 -4.53 27.57 -7.58
CA GLN A 226 -5.67 27.65 -8.49
C GLN A 226 -5.65 26.50 -9.51
N THR A 227 -4.49 26.19 -10.10
CA THR A 227 -4.33 25.04 -11.00
C THR A 227 -4.63 23.72 -10.30
N LEU A 228 -4.10 23.50 -9.09
CA LEU A 228 -4.38 22.32 -8.27
C LEU A 228 -5.89 22.14 -8.05
N GLY A 229 -6.58 23.22 -7.69
CA GLY A 229 -8.03 23.19 -7.51
C GLY A 229 -8.80 22.89 -8.80
N ALA A 230 -8.34 23.38 -9.95
CA ALA A 230 -8.95 23.17 -11.25
C ALA A 230 -8.72 21.76 -11.83
N GLU A 231 -7.57 21.15 -11.54
CA GLU A 231 -7.20 19.81 -12.01
C GLU A 231 -7.76 18.68 -11.14
N GLN A 232 -8.07 18.96 -9.88
CA GLN A 232 -8.62 17.98 -8.96
C GLN A 232 -9.97 17.44 -9.44
N GLN A 233 -10.15 16.12 -9.35
CA GLN A 233 -11.43 15.45 -9.59
C GLN A 233 -11.81 14.56 -8.42
N ASN A 234 -13.11 14.40 -8.14
CA ASN A 234 -13.65 13.47 -7.14
C ASN A 234 -13.10 13.63 -5.69
N GLY A 235 -12.45 14.76 -5.40
CA GLY A 235 -11.95 15.12 -4.07
C GLY A 235 -13.02 15.81 -3.20
N ASP A 236 -12.92 15.64 -1.89
CA ASP A 236 -13.80 16.25 -0.88
C ASP A 236 -13.11 17.37 -0.08
N ARG A 237 -11.91 17.80 -0.53
CA ARG A 237 -11.11 18.88 0.04
C ARG A 237 -10.55 19.75 -1.10
N SER A 238 -10.25 21.01 -0.85
CA SER A 238 -9.72 21.94 -1.85
C SER A 238 -8.68 22.89 -1.24
N GLY A 239 -7.86 23.50 -2.10
CA GLY A 239 -6.77 24.39 -1.70
C GLY A 239 -5.47 23.63 -1.41
N ASP A 240 -4.52 24.32 -0.77
CA ASP A 240 -3.24 23.71 -0.40
C ASP A 240 -3.33 22.94 0.92
N VAL A 241 -4.06 21.83 0.91
CA VAL A 241 -4.20 20.95 2.06
C VAL A 241 -3.81 19.51 1.72
N MET A 242 -3.53 18.71 2.75
CA MET A 242 -3.11 17.32 2.58
C MET A 242 -4.20 16.45 1.93
N GLY A 243 -5.48 16.80 2.07
CA GLY A 243 -6.61 16.06 1.48
C GLY A 243 -6.94 16.42 0.03
N THR A 244 -6.33 17.46 -0.54
CA THR A 244 -6.57 17.81 -1.95
C THR A 244 -5.88 16.82 -2.87
N ARG A 245 -6.64 16.23 -3.79
CA ARG A 245 -6.12 15.25 -4.75
C ARG A 245 -5.31 15.95 -5.84
N VAL A 246 -4.28 15.26 -6.31
CA VAL A 246 -3.49 15.67 -7.47
C VAL A 246 -4.17 15.23 -8.77
N TRP A 247 -3.75 15.77 -9.92
CA TRP A 247 -4.47 15.61 -11.19
C TRP A 247 -4.80 14.15 -11.59
N TRP A 248 -3.91 13.19 -11.29
CA TRP A 248 -4.08 11.79 -11.65
C TRP A 248 -4.89 10.97 -10.62
N ASP A 249 -5.10 11.51 -9.42
CA ASP A 249 -5.90 10.88 -8.36
C ASP A 249 -7.37 11.18 -8.63
N CYS A 250 -7.91 10.53 -9.66
CA CYS A 250 -9.25 10.80 -10.18
C CYS A 250 -10.22 9.62 -10.00
N LYS A 251 -9.75 8.44 -9.57
CA LYS A 251 -10.65 7.30 -9.33
C LYS A 251 -11.65 7.69 -8.22
N PRO A 252 -12.97 7.48 -8.41
CA PRO A 252 -13.92 7.64 -7.33
C PRO A 252 -13.47 6.84 -6.09
N TYR A 253 -13.64 7.40 -4.89
CA TYR A 253 -13.28 6.68 -3.68
C TYR A 253 -14.03 5.34 -3.64
N ASN A 254 -13.32 4.28 -3.27
CA ASN A 254 -13.95 2.98 -3.00
C ASN A 254 -14.99 3.21 -1.88
N LYS A 255 -16.28 2.97 -2.17
CA LYS A 255 -17.37 3.08 -1.20
C LYS A 255 -17.39 1.86 -0.28
#